data_AF-K1TZJ0-F1
#
_entry.id   AF-K1TZJ0-F1
#
_cell.length_a   1.000
_cell.length_b   1.000
_cell.length_c   1.000
_cell.angle_alpha   90.00
_cell.angle_beta   90.00
_cell.angle_gamma   90.00
#
_symmetry.space_group_name_H-M   'P 1'
#
loop_
_entity.id
_entity.type
_entity.pdbx_description
1 polymer ?
#
loop_
_entity_poly.entity_id
_entity_poly.type
_entity_poly.pdbx_seq_one_letter_code
_entity_poly.pdbx_strand_id
1 'polypeptide(L)'
;MKRLLLLTTVVMALLASSCSKYKYETVSGDPMKTRIYTLPNGLKVYMSVNKETPRIQTYIAVRVGGKNDPAETTGLAHYFEHLMFKGTPNFGTSNYEAEKPLLDEIEQLFETYRQTTDEAERAAIYHRIDSISYEAS
;
A
#
# COMPACT_ATOMS: atom_id res chain seq x y z
N MET A 1 -29.59 -50.53 -3.00
CA MET A 1 -28.52 -50.04 -2.10
C MET A 1 -27.40 -49.30 -2.85
N LYS A 2 -26.86 -49.80 -3.98
CA LYS A 2 -25.80 -49.09 -4.75
C LYS A 2 -26.22 -47.74 -5.38
N ARG A 3 -27.48 -47.58 -5.80
CA ARG A 3 -28.01 -46.28 -6.33
C ARG A 3 -28.20 -45.21 -5.24
N LEU A 4 -28.42 -45.63 -3.99
CA LEU A 4 -28.58 -44.72 -2.86
C LEU A 4 -27.21 -44.24 -2.34
N LEU A 5 -26.17 -45.08 -2.43
CA LEU A 5 -24.77 -44.71 -2.13
C LEU A 5 -24.16 -43.76 -3.18
N LEU A 6 -24.60 -43.83 -4.44
CA LEU A 6 -24.14 -42.95 -5.52
C LEU A 6 -24.74 -41.53 -5.41
N LEU A 7 -25.98 -41.41 -4.94
CA LEU A 7 -26.62 -40.10 -4.74
C LEU A 7 -26.00 -39.32 -3.58
N THR A 8 -25.60 -39.99 -2.50
CA THR A 8 -24.99 -39.33 -1.33
C THR A 8 -23.58 -38.80 -1.63
N THR A 9 -22.82 -39.47 -2.50
CA THR A 9 -21.47 -39.00 -2.91
C THR A 9 -21.53 -37.78 -3.83
N VAL A 10 -22.52 -37.69 -4.72
CA VAL A 10 -22.71 -36.54 -5.61
C VAL A 10 -23.15 -35.29 -4.85
N VAL A 11 -24.03 -35.42 -3.86
CA VAL A 11 -24.48 -34.30 -3.01
C VAL A 11 -23.34 -33.74 -2.15
N MET A 12 -22.43 -34.60 -1.67
CA MET A 12 -21.29 -34.15 -0.86
C MET A 12 -20.21 -33.43 -1.70
N ALA A 13 -20.06 -33.80 -2.98
CA ALA A 13 -19.19 -33.08 -3.92
C ALA A 13 -19.74 -31.69 -4.31
N LEU A 14 -21.06 -31.54 -4.42
CA LEU A 14 -21.72 -30.25 -4.71
C LEU A 14 -21.64 -29.26 -3.54
N LEU A 15 -21.63 -29.74 -2.29
CA LEU A 15 -21.49 -28.88 -1.10
C LEU A 15 -20.06 -28.36 -0.90
N ALA A 16 -19.04 -29.08 -1.37
CA ALA A 16 -17.65 -28.65 -1.26
C ALA A 16 -17.29 -27.48 -2.20
N SER A 17 -18.00 -27.33 -3.33
CA SER A 17 -17.76 -26.24 -4.29
C SER A 17 -18.28 -24.88 -3.86
N SER A 18 -19.02 -24.78 -2.74
CA SER A 18 -19.60 -23.52 -2.26
C SER A 18 -18.74 -22.76 -1.23
N CYS A 19 -17.51 -23.21 -0.93
CA CYS A 19 -16.79 -22.73 0.25
C CYS A 19 -15.75 -21.61 0.01
N SER A 20 -15.56 -21.11 -1.22
CA SER A 20 -14.70 -19.93 -1.44
C SER A 20 -15.54 -18.70 -1.76
N LYS A 21 -15.75 -17.85 -0.76
CA LYS A 21 -16.42 -16.54 -0.92
C LYS A 21 -15.72 -15.65 -1.97
N TYR A 22 -14.45 -15.90 -2.26
CA TYR A 22 -13.66 -15.12 -3.20
C TYR A 22 -13.14 -15.99 -4.34
N LYS A 23 -13.45 -15.57 -5.57
CA LYS A 23 -12.84 -16.11 -6.79
C LYS A 23 -11.46 -15.49 -6.97
N TYR A 24 -10.52 -16.27 -7.50
CA TYR A 24 -9.17 -15.81 -7.81
C TYR A 24 -8.67 -16.40 -9.12
N GLU A 25 -7.71 -15.70 -9.71
CA GLU A 25 -6.96 -16.11 -10.88
C GLU A 25 -5.58 -16.64 -10.46
N THR A 26 -4.95 -17.41 -11.33
CA THR A 26 -3.58 -17.91 -11.15
C THR A 26 -2.85 -17.81 -12.48
N VAL A 27 -1.52 -17.72 -12.44
CA VAL A 27 -0.67 -17.71 -13.65
C VAL A 27 -0.08 -19.09 -13.87
N SER A 28 -0.23 -19.63 -15.08
CA SER A 28 0.34 -20.94 -15.43
C SER A 28 1.86 -20.91 -15.32
N GLY A 29 2.43 -21.91 -14.64
CA GLY A 29 3.88 -22.01 -14.43
C GLY A 29 4.44 -21.13 -13.32
N ASP A 30 3.62 -20.37 -12.59
CA ASP A 30 4.09 -19.60 -11.43
C ASP A 30 4.55 -20.55 -10.30
N PRO A 31 5.85 -20.58 -9.94
CA PRO A 31 6.34 -21.43 -8.86
C PRO A 31 5.74 -21.07 -7.50
N MET A 32 5.36 -19.80 -7.31
CA MET A 32 4.78 -19.31 -6.05
C MET A 32 3.29 -19.66 -5.91
N LYS A 33 2.66 -20.13 -6.99
CA LYS A 33 1.22 -20.44 -7.05
C LYS A 33 0.37 -19.29 -6.50
N THR A 34 0.73 -18.08 -6.90
CA THR A 34 0.13 -16.82 -6.43
C THR A 34 -1.35 -16.80 -6.80
N ARG A 35 -2.18 -16.48 -5.80
CA ARG A 35 -3.61 -16.25 -6.00
C ARG A 35 -3.84 -14.76 -6.20
N ILE A 36 -4.51 -14.43 -7.30
CA ILE A 36 -4.81 -13.05 -7.68
C ILE A 36 -6.30 -12.82 -7.51
N TYR A 37 -6.66 -11.97 -6.55
CA TYR A 37 -8.05 -11.58 -6.29
C TYR A 37 -8.31 -10.20 -6.89
N THR A 38 -9.52 -9.97 -7.36
CA THR A 38 -10.02 -8.62 -7.69
C THR A 38 -11.20 -8.33 -6.77
N LEU A 39 -11.06 -7.32 -5.91
CA LEU A 39 -12.11 -6.90 -4.98
C LEU A 39 -13.20 -6.09 -5.71
N PRO A 40 -14.40 -5.92 -5.11
CA PRO A 40 -15.49 -5.15 -5.74
C PRO A 40 -15.13 -3.69 -6.06
N ASN A 41 -14.19 -3.09 -5.33
CA ASN A 41 -13.68 -1.74 -5.58
C ASN A 41 -12.56 -1.69 -6.64
N GLY A 42 -12.25 -2.82 -7.28
CA GLY A 42 -11.21 -2.92 -8.31
C GLY A 42 -9.80 -3.17 -7.78
N LEU A 43 -9.57 -3.17 -6.47
CA LEU A 43 -8.25 -3.46 -5.90
C LEU A 43 -7.83 -4.91 -6.23
N LYS A 44 -6.63 -5.07 -6.79
CA LYS A 44 -6.02 -6.38 -7.00
C LYS A 44 -5.19 -6.79 -5.80
N VAL A 45 -5.43 -7.98 -5.27
CA VAL A 45 -4.68 -8.57 -4.16
C VAL A 45 -3.92 -9.79 -4.68
N TYR A 46 -2.59 -9.74 -4.58
CA TYR A 46 -1.70 -10.85 -4.91
C TYR A 46 -1.28 -11.53 -3.62
N MET A 47 -1.62 -12.80 -3.47
CA MET A 47 -1.34 -13.55 -2.25
C MET A 47 -0.61 -14.85 -2.58
N SER A 48 0.60 -14.97 -2.04
CA SER A 48 1.46 -16.16 -2.16
C SER A 48 1.86 -16.61 -0.77
N VAL A 49 1.98 -17.92 -0.57
CA VAL A 49 2.38 -18.49 0.71
C VAL A 49 3.80 -19.02 0.59
N ASN A 50 4.75 -18.33 1.22
CA ASN A 50 6.09 -18.85 1.47
C ASN A 50 6.15 -19.41 2.89
N LYS A 51 6.63 -20.66 3.06
CA LYS A 51 6.72 -21.35 4.36
C LYS A 51 8.14 -21.42 4.93
N GLU A 52 9.10 -20.74 4.32
CA GLU A 52 10.50 -20.70 4.78
C GLU A 52 10.64 -20.05 6.16
N THR A 53 9.85 -18.99 6.43
CA THR A 53 9.86 -18.28 7.71
C THR A 53 8.44 -17.91 8.15
N PRO A 54 8.12 -17.88 9.46
CA PRO A 54 6.79 -17.53 9.97
C PRO A 54 6.59 -16.00 9.99
N ARG A 55 6.69 -15.36 8.83
CA ARG A 55 6.55 -13.91 8.66
C ARG A 55 5.47 -13.59 7.64
N ILE A 56 4.73 -12.51 7.88
CA ILE A 56 3.86 -11.88 6.89
C ILE A 56 4.57 -10.64 6.36
N GLN A 57 4.57 -10.48 5.04
CA GLN A 57 5.09 -9.31 4.36
C GLN A 57 4.01 -8.78 3.42
N THR A 58 3.78 -7.49 3.46
CA THR A 58 2.71 -6.82 2.72
C THR A 58 3.24 -5.60 2.01
N TYR A 59 2.77 -5.38 0.79
CA TYR A 59 3.08 -4.22 -0.01
C TYR A 59 1.78 -3.68 -0.58
N ILE A 60 1.60 -2.36 -0.55
CA ILE A 60 0.48 -1.68 -1.19
C ILE A 60 1.08 -0.80 -2.27
N ALA A 61 0.95 -1.22 -3.52
CA ALA A 61 1.37 -0.42 -4.67
C ALA A 61 0.21 0.47 -5.12
N VAL A 62 0.46 1.77 -5.23
CA VAL A 62 -0.48 2.74 -5.81
C VAL A 62 0.08 3.17 -7.17
N ARG A 63 -0.76 3.18 -8.20
CA ARG A 63 -0.34 3.50 -9.58
C ARG A 63 -0.26 5.01 -9.82
N VAL A 64 0.51 5.71 -9.00
CA VAL A 64 0.83 7.14 -9.09
C VAL A 64 2.26 7.36 -8.61
N GLY A 65 2.87 8.49 -8.94
CA GLY A 65 4.21 8.87 -8.47
C GLY A 65 4.60 10.26 -8.95
N GLY A 66 5.87 10.64 -8.84
CA GLY A 66 6.32 12.01 -9.14
C GLY A 66 6.06 12.47 -10.59
N LYS A 67 5.88 11.54 -11.55
CA LYS A 67 5.46 11.86 -12.92
C LYS A 67 4.04 12.44 -12.99
N ASN A 68 3.25 12.22 -11.96
CA ASN A 68 1.88 12.73 -11.81
C ASN A 68 1.83 14.01 -10.97
N ASP A 69 2.97 14.50 -10.46
CA ASP A 69 2.99 15.74 -9.70
C ASP A 69 2.60 16.92 -10.60
N PRO A 70 1.83 17.89 -10.09
CA PRO A 70 1.61 19.15 -10.80
C PRO A 70 2.94 19.87 -11.06
N ALA A 71 3.03 20.62 -12.15
CA ALA A 71 4.27 21.28 -12.56
C ALA A 71 4.75 22.30 -11.52
N GLU A 72 3.82 22.93 -10.82
CA GLU A 72 4.05 23.89 -9.74
C GLU A 72 4.44 23.23 -8.41
N THR A 73 4.25 21.91 -8.24
CA THR A 73 4.45 21.19 -6.97
C THR A 73 5.12 19.83 -7.19
N THR A 74 6.30 19.83 -7.81
CA THR A 74 7.13 18.64 -7.94
C THR A 74 7.56 18.09 -6.57
N GLY A 75 7.59 16.77 -6.41
CA GLY A 75 7.92 16.11 -5.14
C GLY A 75 6.70 15.80 -4.26
N LEU A 76 5.49 16.15 -4.69
CA LEU A 76 4.24 15.95 -3.94
C LEU A 76 3.95 14.46 -3.68
N ALA A 77 4.18 13.59 -4.66
CA ALA A 77 3.98 12.15 -4.46
C ALA A 77 4.90 11.58 -3.37
N HIS A 78 6.16 12.03 -3.31
CA HIS A 78 7.10 11.62 -2.26
C HIS A 78 6.69 12.20 -0.91
N TYR A 79 6.25 13.47 -0.88
CA TYR A 79 5.72 14.05 0.36
C TYR A 79 4.53 13.26 0.91
N PHE A 80 3.60 12.88 0.02
CA PHE A 80 2.45 12.08 0.39
C PHE A 80 2.87 10.72 0.97
N GLU A 81 3.90 10.08 0.41
CA GLU A 81 4.48 8.86 0.98
C GLU A 81 4.93 9.06 2.43
N HIS A 82 5.69 10.13 2.73
CA HIS A 82 6.11 10.44 4.09
C HIS A 82 4.93 10.63 5.05
N LEU A 83 3.88 11.33 4.60
CA LEU A 83 2.68 11.57 5.40
C LEU A 83 1.94 10.29 5.77
N MET A 84 1.98 9.26 4.90
CA MET A 84 1.33 7.98 5.19
C MET A 84 1.90 7.26 6.41
N PHE A 85 3.12 7.63 6.86
CA PHE A 85 3.74 7.08 8.05
C PHE A 85 3.46 7.88 9.33
N LYS A 86 2.88 9.08 9.23
CA LYS A 86 2.63 9.99 10.38
C LYS A 86 1.35 9.67 11.16
N GLY A 87 0.75 8.52 10.87
CA GLY A 87 -0.46 8.03 11.52
C GLY A 87 -1.74 8.30 10.74
N THR A 88 -2.83 7.84 11.32
CA THR A 88 -4.20 7.85 10.81
C THR A 88 -5.15 8.21 11.95
N PRO A 89 -6.43 8.52 11.68
CA PRO A 89 -7.40 8.77 12.74
C PRO A 89 -7.57 7.62 13.75
N ASN A 90 -7.19 6.39 13.38
CA ASN A 90 -7.35 5.20 14.21
C ASN A 90 -6.05 4.70 14.83
N PHE A 91 -4.91 5.05 14.23
CA PHE A 91 -3.58 4.58 14.64
C PHE A 91 -2.62 5.76 14.49
N GLY A 92 -2.18 6.34 15.60
CA GLY A 92 -1.34 7.53 15.62
C GLY A 92 0.16 7.22 15.69
N THR A 93 0.93 8.30 15.68
CA THR A 93 2.34 8.31 16.09
C THR A 93 2.51 7.94 17.57
N SER A 94 3.70 7.44 17.91
CA SER A 94 4.19 7.24 19.27
C SER A 94 4.10 8.50 20.15
N ASN A 95 4.33 9.71 19.59
CA ASN A 95 4.28 10.98 20.31
C ASN A 95 4.00 12.18 19.38
N TYR A 96 2.72 12.48 19.17
CA TYR A 96 2.29 13.55 18.29
C TYR A 96 2.77 14.94 18.70
N GLU A 97 2.81 15.26 19.99
CA GLU A 97 3.25 16.57 20.48
C GLU A 97 4.72 16.85 20.11
N ALA A 98 5.55 15.80 20.08
CA ALA A 98 6.95 15.93 19.67
C ALA A 98 7.11 16.00 18.15
N GLU A 99 6.27 15.31 17.38
CA GLU A 99 6.32 15.33 15.91
C GLU A 99 5.71 16.60 15.30
N LYS A 100 4.68 17.17 15.93
CA LYS A 100 3.91 18.28 15.37
C LYS A 100 4.76 19.47 14.91
N PRO A 101 5.77 19.95 15.67
CA PRO A 101 6.62 21.05 15.20
C PRO A 101 7.42 20.69 13.94
N LEU A 102 7.86 19.44 13.81
CA LEU A 102 8.58 18.96 12.62
C LEU A 102 7.65 18.89 11.41
N LEU A 103 6.41 18.43 11.60
CA LEU A 103 5.39 18.42 10.55
C LEU A 103 5.05 19.85 10.08
N ASP A 104 4.96 20.80 11.01
CA ASP A 104 4.73 22.21 10.69
C ASP A 104 5.91 22.82 9.92
N GLU A 105 7.15 22.50 10.28
CA GLU A 105 8.35 22.94 9.53
C GLU A 105 8.35 22.36 8.10
N ILE A 106 8.03 21.07 7.95
CA ILE A 106 7.92 20.42 6.64
C ILE A 106 6.85 21.11 5.77
N GLU A 107 5.66 21.38 6.32
CA GLU A 107 4.59 22.07 5.61
C GLU A 107 5.03 23.46 5.13
N GLN A 108 5.66 24.26 5.99
CA GLN A 108 6.17 25.59 5.65
C GLN A 108 7.27 25.54 4.57
N LEU A 109 8.16 24.54 4.63
CA LEU A 109 9.18 24.35 3.61
C LEU A 109 8.57 23.96 2.27
N PHE A 110 7.50 23.17 2.22
CA PHE A 110 6.78 22.88 0.97
C PHE A 110 6.10 24.11 0.38
N GLU A 111 5.53 24.98 1.21
CA GLU A 111 4.95 26.24 0.74
C GLU A 111 6.02 27.18 0.18
N THR A 112 7.20 27.20 0.79
CA THR A 112 8.36 27.94 0.25
C THR A 112 8.83 27.32 -1.07
N TYR A 113 9.05 26.01 -1.08
CA TYR A 113 9.48 25.24 -2.25
C TYR A 113 8.58 25.46 -3.47
N ARG A 114 7.27 25.55 -3.25
CA ARG A 114 6.29 25.82 -4.31
C ARG A 114 6.52 27.17 -5.00
N GLN A 115 6.98 28.17 -4.28
CA GLN A 115 7.21 29.54 -4.80
C GLN A 115 8.63 29.75 -5.32
N THR A 116 9.60 28.96 -4.86
CA THR A 116 11.00 29.07 -5.28
C THR A 116 11.18 28.60 -6.73
N THR A 117 11.79 29.43 -7.57
CA THR A 117 12.06 29.10 -8.98
C THR A 117 13.53 28.79 -9.26
N ASP A 118 14.45 29.26 -8.42
CA ASP A 118 15.87 28.95 -8.52
C ASP A 118 16.14 27.46 -8.23
N GLU A 119 16.81 26.78 -9.15
CA GLU A 119 17.00 25.33 -9.07
C GLU A 119 17.88 24.90 -7.88
N ALA A 120 18.92 25.68 -7.56
CA ALA A 120 19.84 25.35 -6.48
C ALA A 120 19.16 25.54 -5.12
N GLU A 121 18.40 26.62 -4.97
CA GLU A 121 17.60 26.88 -3.78
C GLU A 121 16.49 25.83 -3.60
N ARG A 122 15.78 25.47 -4.68
CA ARG A 122 14.78 24.38 -4.66
C ARG A 122 15.39 23.06 -4.19
N ALA A 123 16.57 22.70 -4.71
CA ALA A 123 17.26 21.47 -4.32
C ALA A 123 17.66 21.49 -2.84
N ALA A 124 18.13 22.64 -2.33
CA ALA A 124 18.48 22.81 -0.92
C ALA A 124 17.25 22.69 0.00
N ILE A 125 16.13 23.32 -0.36
CA ILE A 125 14.87 23.22 0.40
C ILE A 125 14.38 21.77 0.43
N TYR A 126 14.43 21.08 -0.71
CA TYR A 126 14.01 19.68 -0.79
C TYR A 126 14.87 18.76 0.08
N HIS A 127 16.20 18.95 0.08
CA HIS A 127 17.09 18.22 0.98
C HIS A 127 16.77 18.45 2.45
N ARG A 128 16.37 19.68 2.82
CA ARG A 128 15.96 20.00 4.19
C ARG A 128 14.68 19.30 4.57
N ILE A 129 13.68 19.29 3.68
CA ILE A 129 12.42 18.55 3.85
C ILE A 129 12.67 17.08 4.14
N ASP A 130 13.53 16.43 3.33
CA ASP A 130 13.86 15.00 3.50
C ASP A 130 14.51 14.72 4.87
N SER A 131 15.44 15.58 5.30
CA SER A 131 16.09 15.44 6.61
C SER A 131 15.10 15.50 7.77
N ILE A 132 14.21 16.50 7.77
CA ILE A 132 13.22 16.67 8.85
C ILE A 132 12.17 15.55 8.81
N SER A 133 11.79 15.11 7.60
CA SER A 133 10.83 14.01 7.44
C SER A 133 11.34 12.71 8.05
N TYR A 134 12.65 12.46 7.94
CA TYR A 134 13.33 11.33 8.60
C TYR A 134 13.32 11.46 10.12
N GLU A 135 13.59 12.64 10.66
CA GLU A 135 13.55 12.90 12.12
C GLU A 135 12.15 12.76 12.71
N ALA A 136 11.11 13.09 11.93
CA ALA A 136 9.72 13.00 12.37
C ALA A 136 9.13 11.57 12.28
N SER A 137 9.89 10.54 11.88
CA SER A 137 9.41 9.16 11.63
C SER A 137 9.86 8.16 12.68
#